data_AF-A0A6F8Z7D6-F1
#
_entry.id   AF-A0A6F8Z7D6-F1
#
_cell.length_a   1.000
_cell.length_b   1.000
_cell.length_c   1.000
_cell.angle_alpha   90.00
_cell.angle_beta   90.00
_cell.angle_gamma   90.00
#
_symmetry.space_group_name_H-M   'P 1'
#
loop_
_entity.id
_entity.type
_entity.pdbx_description
1 polymer ?
#
loop_
_entity_poly.entity_id
_entity_poly.type
_entity_poly.pdbx_seq_one_letter_code
_entity_poly.pdbx_strand_id
1 'polypeptide(L)'
;MRVTPVVESVMNQSKDVKFFFKEFPIFAGSKPVSAMGAATGLHVYQNFGAEAYRKYHNNLMAVAHTFMTSQRKFELTDFNTVVEKSGFNSTFSDREKNRYENVISGNMQLGEALGITGTPGFIIMNMKKPNAATTTFIPGAMDAATLQGAIEKARGA
;
A
#
# COMPACT_ATOMS: atom_id res chain seq x y z
N MET A 1 -12.55 -8.63 -6.38
CA MET A 1 -11.16 -9.00 -6.75
C MET A 1 -10.22 -8.69 -5.59
N ARG A 2 -9.23 -9.55 -5.31
CA ARG A 2 -8.17 -9.26 -4.33
C ARG A 2 -7.01 -8.57 -5.05
N VAL A 3 -6.62 -7.39 -4.58
CA VAL A 3 -5.58 -6.57 -5.22
C VAL A 3 -4.18 -7.14 -4.99
N THR A 4 -3.89 -7.54 -3.75
CA THR A 4 -2.56 -8.03 -3.37
C THR A 4 -2.04 -9.16 -4.26
N PRO A 5 -2.80 -10.24 -4.56
CA PRO A 5 -2.30 -11.29 -5.45
C PRO A 5 -2.01 -10.80 -6.88
N VAL A 6 -2.78 -9.83 -7.39
CA VAL A 6 -2.55 -9.25 -8.71
C VAL A 6 -1.24 -8.47 -8.72
N VAL A 7 -1.04 -7.58 -7.76
CA VAL A 7 0.19 -6.78 -7.65
C VAL A 7 1.42 -7.68 -7.46
N GLU A 8 1.31 -8.71 -6.61
CA GLU A 8 2.37 -9.71 -6.41
C GLU A 8 2.74 -10.44 -7.71
N SER A 9 1.75 -10.82 -8.50
CA SER A 9 1.96 -11.45 -9.81
C SER A 9 2.72 -10.52 -10.76
N VAL A 10 2.36 -9.22 -10.81
CA VAL A 10 3.06 -8.23 -11.65
C VAL A 10 4.48 -7.98 -11.16
N MET A 11 4.68 -7.81 -9.85
CA MET A 11 6.02 -7.69 -9.26
C MET A 11 6.92 -8.88 -9.59
N ASN A 12 6.36 -10.08 -9.62
CA ASN A 12 7.11 -11.28 -9.96
C ASN A 12 7.51 -11.35 -11.44
N GLN A 13 6.68 -10.81 -12.33
CA GLN A 13 6.92 -10.81 -13.79
C GLN A 13 7.77 -9.61 -14.26
N SER A 14 7.76 -8.49 -13.53
CA SER A 14 8.42 -7.24 -13.92
C SER A 14 9.66 -6.96 -13.07
N LYS A 15 10.73 -7.74 -13.25
CA LYS A 15 11.97 -7.64 -12.44
C LYS A 15 12.74 -6.32 -12.61
N ASP A 16 12.52 -5.61 -13.70
CA ASP A 16 13.11 -4.31 -14.03
C ASP A 16 12.34 -3.12 -13.47
N VAL A 17 11.16 -3.36 -12.87
CA VAL A 17 10.29 -2.30 -12.33
C VAL A 17 10.53 -2.11 -10.84
N LYS A 18 10.59 -0.85 -10.40
CA LYS A 18 10.62 -0.50 -8.98
C LYS A 18 9.22 -0.24 -8.47
N PHE A 19 8.86 -0.89 -7.37
CA PHE A 19 7.55 -0.75 -6.72
C PHE A 19 7.70 0.09 -5.46
N PHE A 20 6.85 1.11 -5.34
CA PHE A 20 6.77 1.98 -4.18
C PHE A 20 5.38 1.86 -3.58
N PHE A 21 5.31 1.34 -2.35
CA PHE A 21 4.08 1.34 -1.58
C PHE A 21 3.96 2.68 -0.85
N LYS A 22 2.84 3.37 -1.06
CA LYS A 22 2.54 4.64 -0.43
C LYS A 22 1.38 4.45 0.52
N GLU A 23 1.68 4.42 1.81
CA GLU A 23 0.65 4.34 2.84
C GLU A 23 -0.34 5.50 2.67
N PHE A 24 -1.61 5.16 2.48
CA PHE A 24 -2.70 6.09 2.15
C PHE A 24 -3.99 5.65 2.88
N PRO A 25 -4.04 5.79 4.22
CA PRO A 25 -5.10 5.23 5.05
C PRO A 25 -6.38 6.10 5.01
N ILE A 26 -7.13 6.04 3.90
CA ILE A 26 -8.35 6.85 3.67
C ILE A 26 -9.44 6.70 4.74
N PHE A 27 -9.41 5.60 5.51
CA PHE A 27 -10.37 5.36 6.59
C PHE A 27 -9.89 5.81 7.97
N ALA A 28 -8.70 6.41 8.09
CA ALA A 28 -8.10 6.80 9.37
C ALA A 28 -9.05 7.62 10.26
N GLY A 29 -9.84 8.54 9.68
CA GLY A 29 -10.78 9.38 10.44
C GLY A 29 -11.98 8.64 11.04
N SER A 30 -12.34 7.46 10.50
CA SER A 30 -13.48 6.66 11.00
C SER A 30 -13.09 5.30 11.57
N LYS A 31 -11.87 4.83 11.27
CA LYS A 31 -11.33 3.53 11.66
C LYS A 31 -9.87 3.71 12.10
N PRO A 32 -9.61 3.86 13.42
CA PRO A 32 -8.25 4.03 13.94
C PRO A 32 -7.27 2.94 13.50
N VAL A 33 -7.75 1.70 13.31
CA VAL A 33 -6.96 0.57 12.78
C VAL A 33 -6.36 0.84 11.39
N SER A 34 -6.97 1.70 10.58
CA SER A 34 -6.44 2.07 9.26
C SER A 34 -5.17 2.90 9.38
N ALA A 35 -5.14 3.87 10.31
CA ALA A 35 -3.94 4.67 10.55
C ALA A 35 -2.85 3.83 11.23
N MET A 36 -3.22 3.00 12.20
CA MET A 36 -2.29 2.09 12.88
C MET A 36 -1.67 1.10 11.90
N GLY A 37 -2.46 0.53 10.99
CA GLY A 37 -1.97 -0.39 9.97
C GLY A 37 -0.90 0.21 9.07
N ALA A 38 -1.11 1.46 8.65
CA ALA A 38 -0.15 2.23 7.88
C ALA A 38 1.14 2.53 8.66
N ALA A 39 1.00 3.01 9.89
CA ALA A 39 2.15 3.30 10.76
C ALA A 39 3.00 2.04 11.05
N THR A 40 2.35 0.91 11.34
CA THR A 40 3.05 -0.37 11.51
C THR A 40 3.73 -0.81 10.22
N GLY A 41 3.13 -0.59 9.05
CA GLY A 41 3.79 -0.85 7.76
C GLY A 41 5.10 -0.08 7.62
N LEU A 42 5.06 1.24 7.88
CA LEU A 42 6.27 2.07 7.85
C LEU A 42 7.32 1.62 8.87
N HIS A 43 6.88 1.27 10.08
CA HIS A 43 7.76 0.74 11.12
C HIS A 43 8.45 -0.56 10.70
N VAL A 44 7.68 -1.51 10.15
CA VAL A 44 8.21 -2.78 9.67
C VAL A 44 9.21 -2.56 8.54
N TYR A 45 8.87 -1.71 7.57
CA TYR A 45 9.78 -1.38 6.48
C TYR A 45 11.09 -0.76 6.97
N GLN A 46 10.99 0.21 7.89
CA GLN A 46 12.15 0.94 8.38
C GLN A 46 13.13 0.05 9.15
N ASN A 47 12.62 -0.90 9.94
CA ASN A 47 13.45 -1.72 10.84
C ASN A 47 13.84 -3.07 10.24
N PHE A 48 13.02 -3.62 9.33
CA PHE A 48 13.19 -4.99 8.82
C PHE A 48 13.20 -5.08 7.29
N GLY A 49 13.05 -3.95 6.59
CA GLY A 49 13.20 -3.87 5.14
C GLY A 49 11.99 -4.29 4.31
N ALA A 50 12.17 -4.32 2.99
CA ALA A 50 11.09 -4.48 2.01
C ALA A 50 10.39 -5.85 2.08
N GLU A 51 11.13 -6.93 2.32
CA GLU A 51 10.55 -8.27 2.39
C GLU A 51 9.63 -8.42 3.61
N ALA A 52 10.08 -7.93 4.77
CA ALA A 52 9.27 -7.89 5.98
C ALA A 52 8.00 -7.05 5.81
N TYR A 53 8.14 -5.87 5.18
CA TYR A 53 6.99 -5.01 4.85
C TYR A 53 5.98 -5.75 3.97
N ARG A 54 6.44 -6.40 2.89
CA ARG A 54 5.56 -7.15 1.98
C ARG A 54 4.84 -8.29 2.70
N LYS A 55 5.53 -9.05 3.54
CA LYS A 55 4.93 -10.11 4.36
C LYS A 55 3.81 -9.55 5.25
N TYR A 56 4.11 -8.49 5.99
CA TYR A 56 3.14 -7.80 6.85
C TYR A 56 1.93 -7.29 6.05
N HIS A 57 2.16 -6.53 4.98
CA HIS A 57 1.13 -5.96 4.12
C HIS A 57 0.22 -7.06 3.55
N ASN A 58 0.80 -8.16 3.04
CA ASN A 58 0.04 -9.22 2.40
C ASN A 58 -0.83 -9.97 3.41
N ASN A 59 -0.34 -10.19 4.62
CA ASN A 59 -1.12 -10.77 5.71
C ASN A 59 -2.26 -9.85 6.15
N LEU A 60 -1.98 -8.55 6.33
CA LEU A 60 -2.99 -7.56 6.70
C LEU A 60 -4.10 -7.47 5.65
N MET A 61 -3.76 -7.39 4.37
CA MET A 61 -4.74 -7.32 3.28
C MET A 61 -5.56 -8.60 3.15
N ALA A 62 -4.96 -9.78 3.39
CA ALA A 62 -5.69 -11.04 3.40
C ALA A 62 -6.76 -11.07 4.50
N VAL A 63 -6.39 -10.65 5.71
CA VAL A 63 -7.28 -10.67 6.87
C VAL A 63 -8.34 -9.57 6.78
N ALA A 64 -7.96 -8.35 6.38
CA ALA A 64 -8.90 -7.26 6.15
C ALA A 64 -9.96 -7.62 5.09
N HIS A 65 -9.57 -8.34 4.04
CA HIS A 65 -10.52 -8.85 3.05
C HIS A 65 -11.54 -9.81 3.66
N THR A 66 -11.10 -10.79 4.48
CA THR A 66 -11.99 -11.72 5.19
C THR A 66 -13.00 -11.00 6.08
N PHE A 67 -12.58 -9.95 6.79
CA PHE A 67 -13.48 -9.15 7.62
C PHE A 67 -14.48 -8.34 6.80
N MET A 68 -14.03 -7.73 5.71
CA MET A 68 -14.91 -7.04 4.77
C MET A 68 -15.97 -7.97 4.17
N THR A 69 -15.61 -9.20 3.78
CA THR A 69 -16.56 -10.17 3.20
C THR A 69 -17.50 -10.79 4.22
N SER A 70 -17.08 -10.92 5.49
CA SER A 70 -17.92 -11.43 6.58
C SER A 70 -18.82 -10.36 7.21
N GLN A 71 -18.75 -9.11 6.75
CA GLN A 71 -19.44 -7.94 7.31
C GLN A 71 -19.16 -7.71 8.81
N ARG A 72 -18.11 -8.34 9.36
CA ARG A 72 -17.64 -8.07 10.72
C ARG A 72 -16.68 -6.89 10.70
N LYS A 73 -16.79 -6.02 11.71
CA LYS A 73 -15.81 -4.97 11.94
C LYS A 73 -14.43 -5.57 12.23
N PHE A 74 -13.40 -4.97 11.64
CA PHE A 74 -12.01 -5.28 11.92
C PHE A 74 -11.54 -4.41 13.07
N GLU A 75 -11.35 -5.02 14.24
CA GLU A 75 -11.07 -4.33 15.50
C GLU A 75 -9.57 -4.31 15.82
N LEU A 76 -9.17 -3.54 16.83
CA LEU A 76 -7.76 -3.41 17.23
C LEU A 76 -7.15 -4.75 17.69
N THR A 77 -7.93 -5.61 18.35
CA THR A 77 -7.48 -6.95 18.77
C THR A 77 -7.17 -7.86 17.58
N ASP A 78 -7.98 -7.76 16.52
CA ASP A 78 -7.76 -8.50 15.28
C ASP A 78 -6.48 -8.00 14.59
N PHE A 79 -6.32 -6.67 14.53
CA PHE A 79 -5.12 -6.05 14.02
C PHE A 79 -3.86 -6.53 14.75
N ASN A 80 -3.84 -6.47 16.08
CA ASN A 80 -2.70 -6.92 16.88
C ASN A 80 -2.39 -8.41 16.63
N THR A 81 -3.42 -9.25 16.53
CA THR A 81 -3.25 -10.68 16.20
C THR A 81 -2.55 -10.86 14.84
N VAL A 82 -2.89 -10.05 13.83
CA VAL A 82 -2.25 -10.10 12.50
C VAL A 82 -0.79 -9.65 12.56
N VAL A 83 -0.51 -8.58 13.30
CA VAL A 83 0.84 -8.04 13.50
C VAL A 83 1.73 -9.08 14.16
N GLU A 84 1.27 -9.68 15.25
CA GLU A 84 1.98 -10.73 16.00
C GLU A 84 2.23 -11.96 15.12
N LYS A 85 1.19 -12.48 14.43
CA LYS A 85 1.34 -13.63 13.52
C LYS A 85 2.26 -13.34 12.32
N SER A 86 2.42 -12.07 11.95
CA SER A 86 3.38 -11.67 10.93
C SER A 86 4.82 -11.65 11.44
N GLY A 87 5.02 -11.73 12.76
CA GLY A 87 6.31 -11.70 13.44
C GLY A 87 6.76 -10.31 13.87
N PHE A 88 5.83 -9.37 14.03
CA PHE A 88 6.12 -7.96 14.33
C PHE A 88 5.33 -7.48 15.55
N ASN A 89 5.57 -6.23 15.95
CA ASN A 89 4.76 -5.50 16.91
C ASN A 89 4.37 -4.12 16.32
N SER A 90 3.41 -3.47 16.94
CA SER A 90 2.90 -2.14 16.57
C SER A 90 3.23 -1.08 17.63
N THR A 91 4.35 -1.24 18.34
CA THR A 91 4.77 -0.32 19.39
C THR A 91 5.83 0.62 18.86
N PHE A 92 5.62 1.92 19.05
CA PHE A 92 6.51 2.96 18.54
C PHE A 92 6.88 3.93 19.67
N SER A 93 8.08 4.49 19.60
CA SER A 93 8.40 5.71 20.35
C SER A 93 7.61 6.91 19.81
N ASP A 94 7.47 7.98 20.60
CA ASP A 94 6.83 9.22 20.14
C ASP A 94 7.54 9.81 18.91
N ARG A 95 8.87 9.67 18.85
CA ARG A 95 9.66 10.10 17.68
C ARG A 95 9.30 9.30 16.42
N GLU A 96 9.13 7.99 16.54
CA GLU A 96 8.72 7.13 15.42
C GLU A 96 7.29 7.45 15.00
N LYS A 97 6.37 7.59 15.96
CA LYS A 97 4.99 7.98 15.68
C LYS A 97 4.90 9.28 14.88
N ASN A 98 5.55 10.35 15.35
CA ASN A 98 5.58 11.63 14.63
C ASN A 98 6.15 11.50 13.22
N ARG A 99 7.18 10.67 13.03
CA ARG A 99 7.78 10.42 11.71
C ARG A 99 6.81 9.71 10.78
N TYR A 100 6.11 8.69 11.25
CA TYR A 100 5.13 7.94 10.45
C TYR A 100 3.93 8.81 10.10
N GLU A 101 3.43 9.61 11.05
CA GLU A 101 2.38 10.60 10.81
C GLU A 101 2.77 11.60 9.73
N ASN A 102 4.00 12.12 9.76
CA ASN A 102 4.51 13.03 8.73
C ASN A 102 4.57 12.37 7.34
N VAL A 103 5.06 11.13 7.25
CA VAL A 103 5.10 10.38 5.97
C VAL A 103 3.69 10.13 5.44
N ILE A 104 2.77 9.70 6.30
CA ILE A 104 1.37 9.45 5.94
C ILE A 104 0.71 10.75 5.49
N SER A 105 0.83 11.84 6.25
CA SER A 105 0.28 13.14 5.89
C SER A 105 0.82 13.64 4.55
N GLY A 106 2.13 13.49 4.29
CA GLY A 106 2.72 13.86 3.01
C GLY A 106 2.18 13.03 1.84
N ASN A 107 1.97 11.73 2.04
CA ASN A 107 1.33 10.89 1.02
C ASN A 107 -0.14 11.28 0.79
N MET A 108 -0.88 11.58 1.85
CA MET A 108 -2.28 12.03 1.77
C MET A 108 -2.40 13.32 0.96
N GLN A 109 -1.60 14.34 1.30
CA GLN A 109 -1.56 15.62 0.59
C GLN A 109 -1.17 15.45 -0.88
N LEU A 110 -0.17 14.61 -1.18
CA LEU A 110 0.22 14.31 -2.55
C LEU A 110 -0.92 13.64 -3.32
N GLY A 111 -1.60 12.66 -2.73
CA GLY A 111 -2.74 12.00 -3.37
C GLY A 111 -3.89 12.95 -3.63
N GLU A 112 -4.22 13.83 -2.69
CA GLU A 112 -5.21 14.90 -2.86
C GLU A 112 -4.84 15.82 -4.02
N ALA A 113 -3.59 16.29 -4.09
CA ALA A 113 -3.10 17.14 -5.17
C ALA A 113 -3.14 16.45 -6.54
N LEU A 114 -3.02 15.12 -6.57
CA LEU A 114 -3.15 14.30 -7.77
C LEU A 114 -4.60 13.87 -8.09
N GLY A 115 -5.58 14.29 -7.27
CA GLY A 115 -6.98 13.91 -7.45
C GLY A 115 -7.30 12.44 -7.11
N ILE A 116 -6.46 11.79 -6.30
CA ILE A 116 -6.67 10.41 -5.84
C ILE A 116 -7.72 10.41 -4.72
N THR A 117 -8.90 9.89 -5.01
CA THR A 117 -10.05 9.89 -4.09
C THR A 117 -10.36 8.52 -3.48
N GLY A 118 -9.59 7.48 -3.81
CA GLY A 118 -9.84 6.12 -3.34
C GLY A 118 -8.63 5.20 -3.45
N THR A 119 -8.72 4.05 -2.79
CA THR A 119 -7.68 3.02 -2.78
C THR A 119 -8.21 1.66 -3.26
N PRO A 120 -7.37 0.83 -3.92
CA PRO A 120 -6.01 1.17 -4.36
C PRO A 120 -6.01 2.21 -5.50
N GLY A 121 -4.87 2.84 -5.72
CA GLY A 121 -4.58 3.65 -6.89
C GLY A 121 -3.15 3.39 -7.34
N PHE A 122 -2.91 3.34 -8.65
CA PHE A 122 -1.61 3.03 -9.21
C PHE A 122 -1.13 4.16 -10.10
N ILE A 123 0.10 4.62 -9.87
CA ILE A 123 0.82 5.52 -10.78
C ILE A 123 1.97 4.72 -11.38
N ILE A 124 1.92 4.52 -12.70
CA ILE A 124 2.95 3.81 -13.46
C ILE A 124 3.60 4.80 -14.40
N MET A 125 4.91 4.96 -14.28
CA MET A 125 5.65 6.02 -14.96
C MET A 125 7.10 5.63 -15.21
N ASN A 126 7.72 6.27 -16.21
CA ASN A 126 9.16 6.15 -16.41
C ASN A 126 9.91 6.88 -15.29
N MET A 127 10.68 6.16 -14.48
CA MET A 127 11.39 6.76 -13.34
C MET A 127 12.55 7.68 -13.78
N LYS A 128 13.14 7.47 -14.97
CA LYS A 128 14.29 8.26 -15.46
C LYS A 128 13.86 9.47 -16.28
N LYS A 129 12.77 9.34 -17.06
CA LYS A 129 12.26 10.37 -17.97
C LYS A 129 10.73 10.46 -17.87
N PRO A 130 10.20 10.88 -16.73
CA PRO A 130 8.76 10.97 -16.54
C PRO A 130 8.18 12.03 -17.48
N ASN A 131 7.12 11.68 -18.20
CA ASN A 131 6.34 12.63 -18.99
C ASN A 131 4.87 12.18 -19.03
N ALA A 132 3.98 13.09 -19.41
CA ALA A 132 2.54 12.84 -19.40
C ALA A 132 2.10 11.69 -20.35
N ALA A 133 2.80 11.53 -21.48
CA ALA A 133 2.47 10.48 -22.46
C ALA A 133 2.82 9.08 -21.96
N THR A 134 3.86 8.94 -21.12
CA THR A 134 4.32 7.66 -20.55
C THR A 134 3.91 7.46 -19.09
N THR A 135 3.08 8.35 -18.54
CA THR A 135 2.54 8.22 -17.19
C THR A 135 1.09 7.77 -17.25
N THR A 136 0.75 6.76 -16.47
CA THR A 136 -0.61 6.23 -16.37
C THR A 136 -1.03 6.23 -14.91
N PHE A 137 -2.19 6.84 -14.64
CA PHE A 137 -2.90 6.68 -13.38
C PHE A 137 -4.04 5.68 -13.56
N ILE A 138 -4.12 4.68 -12.69
CA ILE A 138 -5.19 3.69 -12.67
C ILE A 138 -5.89 3.77 -11.31
N PRO A 139 -7.14 4.28 -11.26
CA PRO A 139 -7.93 4.28 -10.04
C PRO A 139 -8.55 2.90 -9.79
N GLY A 140 -8.50 2.42 -8.56
CA GLY A 140 -9.17 1.21 -8.13
C GLY A 140 -8.44 -0.08 -8.50
N ALA A 141 -9.08 -1.19 -8.15
CA ALA A 141 -8.57 -2.52 -8.40
C ALA A 141 -8.71 -2.86 -9.90
N MET A 142 -7.64 -3.36 -10.53
CA MET A 142 -7.65 -3.86 -11.91
C MET A 142 -6.87 -5.18 -12.05
N ASP A 143 -6.93 -5.82 -13.22
CA ASP A 143 -6.21 -7.06 -13.52
C ASP A 143 -4.70 -6.86 -13.81
N ALA A 144 -3.97 -7.98 -13.88
CA ALA A 144 -2.53 -7.97 -14.13
C ALA A 144 -2.18 -7.47 -15.54
N ALA A 145 -3.01 -7.78 -16.53
CA ALA A 145 -2.77 -7.41 -17.92
C ALA A 145 -2.80 -5.89 -18.10
N THR A 146 -3.72 -5.19 -17.43
CA THR A 146 -3.82 -3.74 -17.48
C THR A 146 -2.62 -3.07 -16.80
N LEU A 147 -2.17 -3.59 -15.65
CA LEU A 147 -0.91 -3.11 -15.02
C LEU A 147 0.29 -3.30 -15.95
N GLN A 148 0.39 -4.48 -16.57
CA GLN A 148 1.48 -4.78 -17.50
C GLN A 148 1.46 -3.85 -18.70
N GLY A 149 0.29 -3.62 -19.30
CA GLY A 149 0.14 -2.65 -20.39
C GLY A 149 0.57 -1.23 -19.99
N ALA A 150 0.24 -0.79 -18.76
CA ALA A 150 0.71 0.49 -18.24
C ALA A 150 2.24 0.53 -18.02
N ILE A 151 2.84 -0.59 -17.61
CA ILE A 151 4.30 -0.73 -17.50
C ILE A 151 4.96 -0.63 -18.89
N GLU A 152 4.42 -1.30 -19.91
CA GLU A 152 4.95 -1.21 -21.28
C GLU A 152 4.84 0.22 -21.82
N LYS A 153 3.69 0.87 -21.63
CA LYS A 153 3.52 2.28 -21.99
C LYS A 153 4.54 3.18 -21.28
N ALA A 154 4.85 2.90 -20.00
CA ALA A 154 5.86 3.66 -19.25
C ALA A 154 7.30 3.44 -19.77
N ARG A 155 7.57 2.33 -20.45
CA ARG A 155 8.86 2.10 -21.14
C ARG A 155 9.01 2.95 -22.40
N GLY A 156 7.91 3.49 -22.93
CA GLY A 156 7.89 4.31 -24.15
C GLY A 156 7.60 3.51 -25.42
N ALA A 157 6.86 2.41 -25.29
CA ALA A 157 6.21 1.74 -26.43
C ALA A 157 5.16 2.66 -27.09
#